data_AF-A0A1B1MZ11-F1
#
_entry.id   AF-A0A1B1MZ11-F1
#
_cell.length_a   1.000
_cell.length_b   1.000
_cell.length_c   1.000
_cell.angle_alpha   90.00
_cell.angle_beta   90.00
_cell.angle_gamma   90.00
#
_symmetry.space_group_name_H-M   'P 1'
#
loop_
_entity.id
_entity.type
_entity.pdbx_description
1 polymer ?
#
loop_
_entity_poly.entity_id
_entity_poly.type
_entity_poly.pdbx_seq_one_letter_code
_entity_poly.pdbx_strand_id
1 'polypeptide(L)'
;MGVVSSRHQLRSSEELDSCSINKYELLKALDAFILSGKRFKEAASLLDIHPNTFAYRMKRIEEILDLRLEQHAVFFDLQFAWQVLDMLDLKQSLLDGQKNGSFSG
;
A
#
# COMPACT_ATOMS: atom_id res chain seq x y z
N MET A 1 -9.22 -44.58 14.84
CA MET A 1 -9.46 -44.34 13.40
C MET A 1 -10.77 -43.59 13.30
N GLY A 2 -10.75 -42.37 12.76
CA GLY A 2 -11.90 -41.46 12.72
C GLY A 2 -11.42 -40.02 12.70
N VAL A 3 -11.11 -39.53 11.50
CA VAL A 3 -10.57 -38.21 11.22
C VAL A 3 -11.68 -37.24 10.77
N VAL A 4 -11.40 -35.96 11.00
CA VAL A 4 -11.86 -34.74 10.30
C VAL A 4 -13.14 -34.04 10.78
N SER A 5 -13.00 -32.71 10.85
CA SER A 5 -13.99 -31.66 10.62
C SER A 5 -15.02 -31.42 11.74
N SER A 6 -15.11 -30.24 12.34
CA SER A 6 -14.96 -28.92 11.75
C SER A 6 -14.57 -27.93 12.84
N ARG A 7 -13.37 -27.32 12.77
CA ARG A 7 -13.11 -26.08 13.49
C ARG A 7 -13.80 -24.94 12.74
N HIS A 8 -15.09 -24.81 12.99
CA HIS A 8 -15.78 -23.53 12.85
C HIS A 8 -15.22 -22.60 13.92
N GLN A 9 -14.14 -21.91 13.57
CA GLN A 9 -13.77 -20.67 14.25
C GLN A 9 -13.46 -19.66 13.15
N LEU A 10 -14.54 -19.11 12.60
CA LEU A 10 -14.52 -17.84 11.89
C LEU A 10 -14.08 -16.78 12.91
N ARG A 11 -12.76 -16.67 13.11
CA ARG A 11 -12.16 -15.60 13.89
C ARG A 11 -12.09 -14.37 12.99
N SER A 12 -13.04 -13.47 13.21
CA SER A 12 -12.81 -12.02 13.31
C SER A 12 -11.64 -11.51 12.46
N SER A 13 -11.81 -11.50 11.13
CA SER A 13 -10.87 -10.85 10.21
C SER A 13 -11.44 -9.54 9.64
N GLU A 14 -12.58 -9.08 10.16
CA GLU A 14 -13.27 -7.84 9.76
C GLU A 14 -12.86 -6.61 10.61
N GLU A 15 -12.01 -6.79 11.63
CA GLU A 15 -11.55 -5.69 12.49
C GLU A 15 -10.03 -5.50 12.38
N LEU A 16 -9.53 -4.92 11.28
CA LEU A 16 -8.21 -4.28 11.30
C LEU A 16 -8.22 -3.03 10.40
N ASP A 17 -8.21 -1.88 11.10
CA ASP A 17 -7.81 -0.53 10.67
C ASP A 17 -8.73 0.26 9.70
N SER A 18 -9.94 0.59 10.17
CA SER A 18 -10.74 1.71 9.62
C SER A 18 -10.33 3.09 10.17
N CYS A 19 -9.09 3.25 10.65
CA CYS A 19 -8.60 4.53 11.17
C CYS A 19 -8.04 5.36 10.00
N SER A 20 -8.71 6.47 9.66
CA SER A 20 -8.29 7.54 8.73
C SER A 20 -6.93 7.32 8.03
N ILE A 21 -6.92 6.63 6.87
CA ILE A 21 -5.66 6.44 6.13
C ILE A 21 -5.12 7.81 5.71
N ASN A 22 -3.93 8.16 6.20
CA ASN A 22 -3.25 9.38 5.80
C ASN A 22 -2.69 9.24 4.37
N LYS A 23 -2.73 10.32 3.59
CA LYS A 23 -2.11 10.44 2.25
C LYS A 23 -0.71 9.82 2.18
N TYR A 24 0.06 9.97 3.24
CA TYR A 24 1.41 9.42 3.35
C TYR A 24 1.48 7.90 3.25
N GLU A 25 0.56 7.21 3.94
CA GLU A 25 0.51 5.76 3.92
C GLU A 25 0.09 5.22 2.56
N LEU A 26 -0.77 5.96 1.86
CA LEU A 26 -1.14 5.67 0.47
C LEU A 26 0.06 5.83 -0.46
N LEU A 27 0.85 6.91 -0.30
CA LEU A 27 2.06 7.10 -1.09
C LEU A 27 3.10 6.00 -0.85
N LYS A 28 3.29 5.56 0.40
CA LYS A 28 4.13 4.40 0.72
C LYS A 28 3.61 3.10 0.12
N ALA A 29 2.31 2.87 0.18
CA ALA A 29 1.69 1.70 -0.45
C ALA A 29 1.90 1.70 -1.96
N LEU A 30 1.75 2.86 -2.60
CA LEU A 30 2.02 3.01 -4.02
C LEU A 30 3.49 2.77 -4.37
N ASP A 31 4.43 3.31 -3.60
CA ASP A 31 5.87 3.06 -3.78
C ASP A 31 6.18 1.57 -3.71
N ALA A 32 5.71 0.88 -2.67
CA ALA A 32 5.92 -0.56 -2.50
C ALA A 32 5.24 -1.39 -3.62
N PHE A 33 4.07 -0.96 -4.09
CA PHE A 33 3.38 -1.59 -5.23
C PHE A 33 4.22 -1.52 -6.51
N ILE A 34 4.81 -0.36 -6.80
CA ILE A 34 5.66 -0.14 -7.97
C ILE A 34 6.96 -0.94 -7.84
N LEU A 35 7.65 -0.86 -6.69
CA LEU A 35 8.91 -1.56 -6.45
C LEU A 35 8.78 -3.09 -6.51
N SER A 36 7.62 -3.62 -6.12
CA SER A 36 7.34 -5.07 -6.19
C SER A 36 6.86 -5.54 -7.57
N GLY A 37 6.71 -4.65 -8.56
CA GLY A 37 6.21 -5.02 -9.88
C GLY A 37 4.77 -5.55 -9.85
N LYS A 38 3.88 -4.88 -9.10
CA LYS A 38 2.48 -5.27 -8.82
C LYS A 38 2.27 -6.49 -7.92
N ARG A 39 3.31 -7.01 -7.28
CA ARG A 39 3.20 -8.22 -6.45
C ARG A 39 2.67 -7.86 -5.06
N PHE A 40 1.35 -7.78 -4.91
CA PHE A 40 0.64 -7.37 -3.68
C PHE A 40 1.19 -7.96 -2.38
N LYS A 41 1.48 -9.27 -2.35
CA LYS A 41 2.03 -9.92 -1.16
C LYS A 41 3.40 -9.39 -0.78
N GLU A 42 4.26 -9.18 -1.77
CA GLU A 42 5.59 -8.63 -1.53
C GLU A 42 5.54 -7.16 -1.17
N ALA A 43 4.69 -6.39 -1.83
CA ALA A 43 4.46 -5.00 -1.50
C ALA A 43 3.99 -4.81 -0.04
N ALA A 44 3.09 -5.68 0.42
CA ALA A 44 2.65 -5.70 1.81
C ALA A 44 3.81 -6.03 2.77
N SER A 45 4.64 -7.02 2.42
CA SER A 45 5.83 -7.37 3.19
C SER A 45 6.88 -6.24 3.25
N LEU A 46 7.05 -5.45 2.18
CA LEU A 46 7.96 -4.30 2.17
C LEU A 46 7.56 -3.22 3.20
N LEU A 47 6.28 -3.14 3.56
CA LEU A 47 5.75 -2.18 4.52
C LEU A 47 5.44 -2.79 5.89
N ASP A 48 5.74 -4.07 6.09
CA ASP A 48 5.40 -4.85 7.30
C ASP A 48 3.91 -4.75 7.68
N ILE A 49 3.02 -4.84 6.67
CA ILE A 49 1.57 -4.84 6.89
C ILE A 49 0.89 -6.08 6.32
N HIS A 50 -0.32 -6.36 6.81
CA HIS A 50 -1.12 -7.48 6.31
C HIS A 50 -1.56 -7.26 4.85
N PRO A 51 -1.60 -8.31 3.99
CA PRO A 51 -2.03 -8.19 2.60
C PRO A 51 -3.42 -7.56 2.41
N ASN A 52 -4.36 -7.80 3.32
CA ASN A 52 -5.70 -7.18 3.24
C ASN A 52 -5.64 -5.66 3.46
N THR A 53 -4.86 -5.21 4.44
CA THR A 53 -4.64 -3.78 4.70
C THR A 53 -3.98 -3.12 3.49
N PHE A 54 -3.00 -3.79 2.88
CA PHE A 54 -2.38 -3.32 1.65
C PHE A 54 -3.39 -3.23 0.49
N ALA A 55 -4.20 -4.27 0.28
CA ALA A 55 -5.24 -4.28 -0.75
C ALA A 55 -6.25 -3.15 -0.55
N TYR A 56 -6.65 -2.87 0.69
CA TYR A 56 -7.50 -1.73 1.02
C TYR A 56 -6.85 -0.39 0.65
N ARG A 57 -5.56 -0.19 0.97
CA ARG A 57 -4.82 1.02 0.56
C ARG A 57 -4.76 1.16 -0.96
N MET A 58 -4.51 0.08 -1.69
CA MET A 58 -4.48 0.12 -3.16
C MET A 58 -5.85 0.46 -3.77
N LYS A 59 -6.92 -0.13 -3.23
CA LYS A 59 -8.29 0.23 -3.62
C LYS A 59 -8.57 1.71 -3.39
N ARG A 60 -8.10 2.26 -2.26
CA ARG A 60 -8.26 3.69 -1.97
C ARG A 60 -7.48 4.58 -2.96
N ILE A 61 -6.32 4.14 -3.41
CA ILE A 61 -5.54 4.85 -4.44
C ILE A 61 -6.27 4.83 -5.79
N GLU A 62 -6.84 3.68 -6.18
CA GLU A 62 -7.68 3.56 -7.39
C GLU A 62 -8.87 4.51 -7.36
N GLU A 63 -9.56 4.63 -6.21
CA GLU A 63 -10.68 5.56 -6.03
C GLU A 63 -10.25 7.03 -6.13
N ILE A 64 -9.09 7.40 -5.58
CA ILE A 64 -8.59 8.79 -5.61
C ILE A 64 -8.14 9.18 -7.02
N LEU A 65 -7.48 8.27 -7.73
CA LEU A 65 -6.96 8.52 -9.06
C LEU A 65 -8.00 8.31 -10.17
N ASP A 66 -9.13 7.68 -9.84
CA ASP A 66 -10.13 7.19 -10.80
C ASP A 66 -9.52 6.30 -11.88
N LEU A 67 -8.66 5.36 -11.45
CA LEU A 67 -7.91 4.45 -12.33
C LEU A 67 -8.11 2.98 -11.92
N ARG A 68 -7.64 2.06 -12.76
CA ARG A 68 -7.57 0.61 -12.50
C ARG A 68 -6.12 0.15 -12.59
N LEU A 69 -5.48 -0.12 -11.46
CA LEU A 69 -4.06 -0.46 -11.36
C LEU A 69 -3.72 -1.85 -11.92
N GLU A 70 -4.73 -2.72 -12.07
CA GLU A 70 -4.59 -3.99 -12.76
C GLU A 70 -4.20 -3.80 -14.24
N GLN A 71 -4.65 -2.71 -14.89
CA GLN A 71 -4.33 -2.43 -16.28
C GLN A 71 -2.82 -2.21 -16.45
N HIS A 72 -2.23 -2.88 -17.45
CA HIS A 72 -0.79 -2.81 -17.69
C HIS A 72 -0.34 -1.41 -18.10
N ALA A 73 -1.12 -0.72 -18.95
CA ALA A 73 -0.83 0.65 -19.37
C ALA A 73 -0.80 1.63 -18.18
N VAL A 74 -1.85 1.61 -17.35
CA VAL A 74 -1.95 2.44 -16.15
C VAL A 74 -0.74 2.26 -15.23
N PHE A 75 -0.33 1.02 -14.99
CA PHE A 75 0.84 0.77 -14.16
C PHE A 75 2.14 1.23 -14.78
N PHE A 76 2.30 1.05 -16.10
CA PHE A 76 3.48 1.56 -16.79
C PHE A 76 3.56 3.08 -16.64
N ASP A 77 2.45 3.79 -16.84
CA ASP A 77 2.39 5.25 -16.69
C ASP A 77 2.72 5.66 -15.26
N LEU A 78 2.18 4.97 -14.26
CA LEU A 78 2.49 5.20 -12.84
C LEU A 78 3.96 4.93 -12.51
N GLN A 79 4.51 3.80 -12.96
CA GLN A 79 5.91 3.46 -12.76
C GLN A 79 6.83 4.51 -13.41
N PHE A 80 6.51 4.94 -14.63
CA PHE A 80 7.27 5.97 -15.33
C PHE A 80 7.20 7.32 -14.62
N ALA A 81 5.99 7.76 -14.24
CA ALA A 81 5.81 8.99 -13.47
C ALA A 81 6.59 8.94 -12.15
N TRP A 82 6.60 7.78 -11.48
CA TRP A 82 7.35 7.57 -10.25
C TRP A 82 8.87 7.66 -10.46
N GLN A 83 9.38 7.11 -11.55
CA GLN A 83 10.79 7.24 -11.95
C GLN A 83 11.16 8.69 -12.29
N VAL A 84 10.28 9.44 -12.96
CA VAL A 84 10.49 10.87 -13.23
C VAL A 84 10.56 11.67 -11.93
N LEU A 85 9.69 11.38 -10.96
CA LEU A 85 9.74 12.02 -9.63
C LEU A 85 11.04 11.73 -8.89
N ASP A 86 11.57 10.51 -9.01
CA ASP A 86 12.84 10.11 -8.42
C ASP A 86 14.01 10.83 -9.10
N MET A 87 14.01 10.92 -10.43
CA MET A 87 15.01 11.63 -11.23
C MET A 87 15.06 13.15 -10.92
N LEU A 88 13.93 13.72 -10.50
CA LEU A 88 13.83 15.12 -10.09
C LEU A 88 14.10 15.33 -8.59
N ASP A 89 14.52 14.29 -7.86
CA ASP A 89 14.74 14.29 -6.41
C ASP A 89 13.49 14.70 -5.59
N LEU A 90 12.30 14.60 -6.17
CA LEU A 90 11.04 14.96 -5.53
C LEU A 90 10.40 13.80 -4.77
N LYS A 91 10.73 12.56 -5.14
CA LYS A 91 10.15 11.35 -4.55
C LYS A 91 10.30 11.33 -3.03
N GLN A 92 11.49 11.61 -2.52
CA GLN A 92 11.77 11.54 -1.08
C GLN A 92 10.95 12.57 -0.29
N SER A 93 10.78 13.78 -0.84
CA SER A 93 9.95 14.82 -0.22
C SER A 93 8.48 14.40 -0.04
N LEU A 94 7.95 13.61 -0.97
CA LEU A 94 6.59 13.05 -0.90
C LEU A 94 6.50 11.90 0.11
N LEU A 95 7.59 11.14 0.24
CA LEU A 95 7.75 10.02 1.17
C LEU A 95 8.30 10.42 2.55
N ASP A 96 8.43 11.71 2.88
CA ASP A 96 8.90 12.19 4.19
C ASP A 96 7.84 12.90 5.07
N GLY A 97 6.56 12.86 4.67
CA GLY A 97 5.44 13.43 5.42
C GLY A 97 5.48 13.21 6.94
N GLN A 98 5.85 14.29 7.66
CA GLN A 98 5.95 14.48 9.12
C GLN A 98 7.12 13.79 9.86
N LYS A 99 8.37 14.18 9.55
CA LYS A 99 9.49 14.19 10.53
C LYS A 99 9.75 15.57 11.17
N ASN A 100 8.83 16.53 11.04
CA ASN A 100 8.98 17.85 11.64
C ASN A 100 8.08 17.99 12.88
N GLY A 101 8.43 17.28 13.94
CA GLY A 101 7.76 17.37 15.24
C GLY A 101 8.66 17.03 16.43
N SER A 102 9.98 17.03 16.27
CA SER A 102 10.93 16.86 17.37
C SER A 102 12.30 17.41 16.96
N PHE A 103 12.43 18.73 16.94
CA PHE A 103 13.72 19.36 17.14
C PHE A 103 13.60 20.31 18.32
N SER A 104 14.54 20.15 19.25
CA SER A 104 14.52 20.54 20.64
C SER A 104 14.40 22.04 20.90
N GLY A 105 13.70 22.36 21.99
CA GLY A 105 13.89 23.55 22.82
C GLY A 105 13.95 23.10 24.27
#